data_AF-A0A3A1WGI6-F1
#
_entry.id   AF-A0A3A1WGI6-F1
#
_cell.length_a   1.000
_cell.length_b   1.000
_cell.length_c   1.000
_cell.angle_alpha   90.00
_cell.angle_beta   90.00
_cell.angle_gamma   90.00
#
_symmetry.space_group_name_H-M   'P 1'
#
loop_
_entity.id
_entity.type
_entity.pdbx_description
1 polymer ?
#
loop_
_entity_poly.entity_id
_entity_poly.type
_entity_poly.pdbx_seq_one_letter_code
_entity_poly.pdbx_strand_id
1 'polypeptide(L)'
;MTQTNPIADAAADLLQQEDERRIDVARHCALLVIACALGLFANWIGTGTSPLEALPGMAVLFAVCVVGLAMARFIPFYLPSVAWISLVAIVVTIPGVPGSAFVTDAVGKLNFLALATPALAYAGLALTANEFAIARRSGWKIVIVAVCVMLGTYLGSVVIADLTLRLGQ
;
A
#
# COMPACT_ATOMS: atom_id res chain seq x y z
N MET A 1 -32.54 -32.85 3.09
CA MET A 1 -31.12 -33.12 3.42
C MET A 1 -30.31 -32.69 2.21
N THR A 2 -29.92 -31.42 2.18
CA THR A 2 -29.13 -30.87 1.07
C THR A 2 -27.70 -31.35 1.24
N GLN A 3 -27.22 -32.14 0.29
CA GLN A 3 -25.87 -32.66 0.25
C GLN A 3 -24.92 -31.48 -0.02
N THR A 4 -24.35 -30.91 1.04
CA THR A 4 -23.31 -29.86 0.95
C THR A 4 -22.07 -30.48 0.30
N ASN A 5 -21.77 -30.08 -0.93
CA ASN A 5 -20.58 -30.48 -1.65
C ASN A 5 -19.43 -29.54 -1.21
N PRO A 6 -18.46 -30.01 -0.41
CA PRO A 6 -17.41 -29.15 0.16
C PRO A 6 -16.52 -28.49 -0.91
N ILE A 7 -16.47 -29.05 -2.12
CA ILE A 7 -15.73 -28.46 -3.25
C ILE A 7 -16.51 -27.29 -3.87
N ALA A 8 -17.85 -27.37 -3.91
CA ALA A 8 -18.70 -26.29 -4.41
C ALA A 8 -18.70 -25.10 -3.44
N ASP A 9 -18.72 -25.37 -2.13
CA ASP A 9 -18.66 -24.35 -1.09
C ASP A 9 -17.28 -23.67 -1.05
N ALA A 10 -16.18 -24.45 -1.19
CA ALA A 10 -14.83 -23.89 -1.29
C ALA A 10 -14.63 -23.08 -2.59
N ALA A 11 -15.19 -23.52 -3.72
CA ALA A 11 -15.16 -22.76 -4.97
C ALA A 11 -16.01 -21.48 -4.87
N ALA A 12 -17.15 -21.52 -4.17
CA ALA A 12 -17.96 -20.34 -3.90
C ALA A 12 -17.22 -19.35 -2.98
N ASP A 13 -16.49 -19.83 -1.96
CA ASP A 13 -15.68 -18.99 -1.06
C ASP A 13 -14.51 -18.33 -1.82
N LEU A 14 -13.86 -19.06 -2.73
CA LEU A 14 -12.81 -18.51 -3.62
C LEU A 14 -13.35 -17.46 -4.59
N LEU A 15 -14.56 -17.66 -5.15
CA LEU A 15 -15.22 -16.68 -6.01
C LEU A 15 -15.75 -15.47 -5.21
N GLN A 16 -16.14 -15.65 -3.94
CA GLN A 16 -16.52 -14.57 -3.04
C GLN A 16 -15.31 -13.74 -2.60
N GLN A 17 -14.13 -14.35 -2.47
CA GLN A 17 -12.87 -13.64 -2.22
C GLN A 17 -12.43 -12.78 -3.41
N GLU A 18 -12.86 -13.10 -4.65
CA GLU A 18 -12.61 -12.26 -5.83
C GLU A 18 -13.55 -11.03 -5.93
N ASP A 19 -14.64 -10.96 -5.16
CA ASP A 19 -15.61 -9.86 -5.28
C ASP A 19 -15.26 -8.63 -4.40
N GLU A 20 -14.01 -8.15 -4.55
CA GLU A 20 -13.55 -6.83 -4.05
C GLU A 20 -14.32 -5.64 -4.69
N ARG A 21 -15.31 -5.91 -5.56
CA ARG A 21 -15.99 -4.90 -6.38
C ARG A 21 -17.07 -4.13 -5.64
N ARG A 22 -17.38 -4.47 -4.39
CA ARG A 22 -18.22 -3.64 -3.51
C ARG A 22 -17.37 -2.61 -2.76
N ILE A 23 -16.73 -1.72 -3.51
CA ILE A 23 -16.09 -0.53 -2.94
C ILE A 23 -17.21 0.40 -2.45
N ASP A 24 -17.63 0.22 -1.19
CA ASP A 24 -18.37 1.23 -0.47
C ASP A 24 -17.38 2.37 -0.17
N VAL A 25 -17.25 3.29 -1.13
CA VAL A 25 -16.30 4.41 -1.12
C VAL A 25 -16.37 5.17 0.20
N ALA A 26 -17.58 5.37 0.75
CA ALA A 26 -17.78 6.03 2.03
C ALA A 26 -17.09 5.32 3.22
N ARG A 27 -17.12 3.99 3.27
CA ARG A 27 -16.45 3.22 4.35
C ARG A 27 -14.93 3.28 4.20
N HIS A 28 -14.43 3.16 2.97
CA HIS A 28 -13.00 3.25 2.69
C HIS A 28 -12.44 4.63 2.97
N CYS A 29 -13.18 5.70 2.65
CA CYS A 29 -12.81 7.05 3.03
C CYS A 29 -12.71 7.22 4.55
N ALA A 30 -13.62 6.63 5.33
CA ALA A 30 -13.53 6.66 6.79
C ALA A 30 -12.27 5.94 7.31
N LEU A 31 -11.94 4.77 6.75
CA LEU A 31 -10.71 4.05 7.08
C LEU A 31 -9.45 4.84 6.68
N LEU A 32 -9.48 5.51 5.52
CA LEU A 32 -8.39 6.38 5.07
C LEU A 32 -8.15 7.54 6.02
N VAL A 33 -9.21 8.18 6.55
CA VAL A 33 -9.06 9.25 7.56
C VAL A 33 -8.36 8.72 8.81
N ILE A 34 -8.74 7.53 9.29
CA ILE A 34 -8.10 6.88 10.44
C ILE A 34 -6.62 6.60 10.13
N ALA A 35 -6.32 6.07 8.94
CA ALA A 35 -4.95 5.81 8.50
C ALA A 35 -4.12 7.10 8.40
N CYS A 36 -4.69 8.20 7.91
CA CYS A 36 -4.04 9.51 7.87
C CYS A 36 -3.76 10.06 9.27
N ALA A 37 -4.69 9.90 10.21
CA ALA A 37 -4.48 10.30 11.61
C ALA A 37 -3.34 9.49 12.24
N LEU A 38 -3.36 8.15 12.12
CA LEU A 38 -2.29 7.27 12.59
C LEU A 38 -0.95 7.60 11.92
N GLY A 39 -0.97 7.94 10.63
CA GLY A 39 0.20 8.39 9.88
C GLY A 39 0.79 9.68 10.40
N LEU A 40 -0.03 10.69 10.71
CA LEU A 40 0.43 11.95 11.31
C LEU A 40 1.08 11.73 12.68
N PHE A 41 0.47 10.90 13.53
CA PHE A 41 1.07 10.51 14.80
C PHE A 41 2.39 9.77 14.62
N ALA A 42 2.44 8.80 13.70
CA ALA A 42 3.66 8.06 13.42
C ALA A 42 4.77 8.96 12.85
N ASN A 43 4.43 9.92 11.98
CA ASN A 43 5.37 10.91 11.48
C ASN A 43 5.93 11.78 12.60
N TRP A 44 5.07 12.27 13.50
CA TRP A 44 5.51 13.09 14.62
C TRP A 44 6.45 12.32 15.57
N ILE A 45 6.13 11.06 15.88
CA ILE A 45 6.98 10.20 16.71
C ILE A 45 8.30 9.86 15.99
N GLY A 46 8.26 9.64 14.68
CA GLY A 46 9.41 9.21 13.89
C GLY A 46 10.40 10.32 13.53
N THR A 47 9.94 11.56 13.32
CA THR A 47 10.78 12.68 12.86
C THR A 47 10.80 13.89 13.79
N GLY A 48 9.87 13.98 14.74
CA GLY A 48 9.69 15.16 15.59
C GLY A 48 9.00 16.34 14.89
N THR A 49 8.66 16.22 13.60
CA THR A 49 7.94 17.27 12.84
C THR A 49 6.54 17.48 13.42
N SER A 50 6.15 18.73 13.63
CA SER A 50 4.84 19.03 14.21
C SER A 50 3.71 18.49 13.31
N PRO A 51 2.65 17.87 13.88
CA PRO A 51 1.54 17.35 13.08
C PRO A 51 0.86 18.42 12.22
N LEU A 52 0.89 19.68 12.67
CA LEU A 52 0.32 20.82 11.96
C LEU A 52 1.12 21.19 10.70
N GLU A 53 2.44 21.07 10.73
CA GLU A 53 3.30 21.30 9.55
C GLU A 53 3.21 20.16 8.52
N ALA A 54 2.98 18.93 8.99
CA ALA A 54 2.82 17.74 8.17
C ALA A 54 1.39 17.58 7.60
N LEU A 55 0.42 18.27 8.18
CA LEU A 55 -1.00 18.25 7.80
C LEU A 55 -1.25 18.54 6.31
N PRO A 56 -0.67 19.59 5.68
CA PRO A 56 -0.88 19.85 4.26
C PRO A 56 -0.40 18.69 3.38
N GLY A 57 0.73 18.05 3.70
CA GLY A 57 1.22 16.86 3.00
C GLY A 57 0.24 15.69 3.14
N MET A 58 -0.27 15.48 4.35
CA MET A 58 -1.22 14.39 4.62
C MET A 58 -2.56 14.61 3.90
N ALA A 59 -3.03 15.85 3.84
CA ALA A 59 -4.25 16.21 3.11
C ALA A 59 -4.10 15.93 1.60
N VAL A 60 -2.92 16.19 1.03
CA VAL A 60 -2.64 15.86 -0.37
C VAL A 60 -2.64 14.34 -0.59
N LEU A 61 -1.97 13.56 0.28
CA LEU A 61 -1.98 12.10 0.18
C LEU A 61 -3.41 11.54 0.30
N PHE A 62 -4.21 12.06 1.23
CA PHE A 62 -5.61 11.69 1.37
C PHE A 62 -6.41 11.97 0.10
N ALA A 63 -6.27 13.17 -0.48
CA ALA A 63 -6.96 13.54 -1.71
C ALA A 63 -6.58 12.62 -2.88
N VAL A 64 -5.29 12.30 -3.03
CA VAL A 64 -4.79 11.37 -4.05
C VAL A 64 -5.39 9.96 -3.86
N CYS A 65 -5.45 9.46 -2.63
CA CYS A 65 -6.08 8.17 -2.33
C CYS A 65 -7.58 8.15 -2.67
N VAL A 66 -8.31 9.22 -2.35
CA VAL A 66 -9.74 9.32 -2.67
C VAL A 66 -9.97 9.36 -4.18
N VAL A 67 -9.18 10.14 -4.92
CA VAL A 67 -9.26 10.21 -6.39
C VAL A 67 -8.89 8.87 -7.03
N GLY A 68 -7.81 8.23 -6.57
CA GLY A 68 -7.39 6.92 -7.06
C GLY A 68 -8.44 5.83 -6.80
N LEU A 69 -9.07 5.83 -5.63
CA LEU A 69 -10.14 4.90 -5.29
C LEU A 69 -11.41 5.15 -6.12
N ALA A 70 -11.75 6.41 -6.36
CA ALA A 70 -12.85 6.76 -7.25
C ALA A 70 -12.57 6.28 -8.68
N MET A 71 -11.36 6.49 -9.21
CA MET A 71 -10.96 6.02 -10.54
C MET A 71 -11.02 4.49 -10.64
N ALA A 72 -10.54 3.77 -9.63
CA ALA A 72 -10.63 2.31 -9.56
C ALA A 72 -12.09 1.80 -9.61
N ARG A 73 -13.05 2.60 -9.09
CA ARG A 73 -14.48 2.24 -9.12
C ARG A 73 -15.14 2.50 -10.47
N PHE A 74 -14.79 3.61 -11.13
CA PHE A 74 -15.43 4.04 -12.39
C PHE A 74 -14.83 3.40 -13.63
N ILE A 75 -13.54 3.04 -13.60
CA ILE A 75 -12.85 2.47 -14.76
C ILE A 75 -12.87 0.94 -14.66
N PRO A 76 -13.51 0.22 -15.61
CA PRO A 76 -13.63 -1.24 -15.59
C PRO A 76 -12.36 -1.95 -16.09
N PHE A 77 -11.18 -1.48 -15.69
CA PHE A 77 -9.90 -2.13 -15.96
C PHE A 77 -9.49 -3.00 -14.77
N TYR A 78 -8.89 -4.17 -15.02
CA TYR A 78 -8.52 -5.17 -14.00
C TYR A 78 -7.35 -4.76 -13.08
N LEU A 79 -7.08 -3.47 -12.95
CA LEU A 79 -6.00 -2.96 -12.12
C LEU A 79 -6.44 -2.88 -10.66
N PRO A 80 -5.62 -3.36 -9.70
CA PRO A 80 -5.93 -3.23 -8.28
C PRO A 80 -5.99 -1.74 -7.89
N SER A 81 -6.81 -1.39 -6.89
CA SER A 81 -6.99 0.00 -6.43
C SER A 81 -5.67 0.70 -6.12
N VAL A 82 -4.70 -0.03 -5.56
CA VAL A 82 -3.36 0.47 -5.27
C VAL A 82 -2.63 0.97 -6.52
N ALA A 83 -2.78 0.29 -7.65
CA ALA A 83 -2.15 0.72 -8.91
C ALA A 83 -2.74 2.05 -9.42
N TRP A 84 -4.05 2.24 -9.30
CA TRP A 84 -4.70 3.51 -9.64
C TRP A 84 -4.24 4.65 -8.75
N ILE A 85 -4.14 4.41 -7.44
CA ILE A 85 -3.64 5.41 -6.48
C ILE A 85 -2.19 5.80 -6.81
N SER A 86 -1.31 4.83 -7.07
CA SER A 86 0.07 5.10 -7.47
C SER A 86 0.16 5.89 -8.78
N LEU A 87 -0.67 5.58 -9.77
CA LEU A 87 -0.69 6.31 -11.04
C LEU A 87 -1.09 7.78 -10.82
N VAL A 88 -2.14 8.03 -10.05
CA VAL A 88 -2.57 9.40 -9.71
C VAL A 88 -1.48 10.14 -8.94
N ALA A 89 -0.83 9.49 -7.96
CA ALA A 89 0.27 10.07 -7.20
C ALA A 89 1.43 10.50 -8.11
N ILE A 90 1.81 9.64 -9.07
CA ILE A 90 2.86 9.95 -10.04
C ILE A 90 2.44 11.15 -10.90
N VAL A 91 1.24 11.15 -11.46
CA VAL A 91 0.75 12.25 -12.31
C VAL A 91 0.80 13.60 -11.58
N VAL A 92 0.39 13.64 -10.31
CA VAL A 92 0.37 14.90 -9.54
C VAL A 92 1.78 15.37 -9.13
N THR A 93 2.75 14.46 -9.05
CA THR A 93 4.14 14.77 -8.66
C THR A 93 5.07 15.07 -9.83
N ILE A 94 4.62 14.88 -11.08
CA ILE A 94 5.42 15.18 -12.28
C ILE A 94 5.77 16.68 -12.36
N PRO A 95 7.04 17.05 -12.60
CA PRO A 95 7.42 18.43 -12.87
C PRO A 95 6.77 18.90 -14.18
N GLY A 96 5.92 19.93 -14.10
CA GLY A 96 5.14 20.44 -15.24
C GLY A 96 3.62 20.46 -15.01
N VAL A 97 3.12 19.75 -14.00
CA VAL A 97 1.70 19.81 -13.60
C VAL A 97 1.46 21.01 -12.67
N PRO A 98 0.39 21.81 -12.89
CA PRO A 98 0.10 22.95 -12.01
C PRO A 98 -0.08 22.48 -10.57
N GLY A 99 0.69 23.05 -9.65
CA GLY A 99 0.67 22.69 -8.22
C GLY A 99 1.64 21.57 -7.82
N SER A 100 2.41 20.98 -8.74
CA SER A 100 3.35 19.91 -8.39
C SER A 100 4.41 20.35 -7.38
N ALA A 101 4.94 21.57 -7.48
CA ALA A 101 5.91 22.12 -6.52
C ALA A 101 5.35 22.19 -5.10
N PHE A 102 4.10 22.62 -4.94
CA PHE A 102 3.44 22.66 -3.64
C PHE A 102 3.21 21.24 -3.10
N VAL A 103 2.78 20.31 -3.95
CA VAL A 103 2.56 18.91 -3.56
C VAL A 103 3.87 18.27 -3.10
N THR A 104 4.95 18.42 -3.86
CA THR A 104 6.25 17.85 -3.51
C THR A 104 6.83 18.45 -2.23
N ASP A 105 6.69 19.77 -2.01
CA ASP A 105 7.15 20.42 -0.78
C ASP A 105 6.32 20.00 0.45
N ALA A 106 5.00 19.94 0.30
CA ALA A 106 4.09 19.55 1.38
C ALA A 106 4.29 18.07 1.77
N VAL A 107 4.40 17.17 0.79
CA VAL A 107 4.64 15.74 1.02
C VAL A 107 6.08 15.48 1.49
N GLY A 108 7.05 16.34 1.13
CA GLY A 108 8.44 16.24 1.60
C GLY A 108 8.61 16.36 3.12
N LYS A 109 7.62 16.94 3.82
CA LYS A 109 7.58 17.01 5.30
C LYS A 109 7.13 15.70 5.95
N LEU A 110 6.69 14.73 5.16
CA LEU A 110 6.28 13.41 5.61
C LEU A 110 7.40 12.39 5.39
N ASN A 111 7.65 11.57 6.40
CA ASN A 111 8.55 10.43 6.29
C ASN A 111 7.75 9.16 5.98
N PHE A 112 7.90 8.66 4.76
CA PHE A 112 7.20 7.45 4.30
C PHE A 112 7.52 6.19 5.13
N LEU A 113 8.72 6.07 5.69
CA LEU A 113 9.06 4.94 6.57
C LEU A 113 8.29 5.04 7.90
N ALA A 114 8.16 6.24 8.45
CA ALA A 114 7.34 6.47 9.64
C ALA A 114 5.87 6.10 9.36
N LEU A 115 5.33 6.49 8.19
CA LEU A 115 3.98 6.15 7.75
C LEU A 115 3.75 4.65 7.52
N ALA A 116 4.80 3.89 7.18
CA ALA A 116 4.70 2.44 7.01
C ALA A 116 4.52 1.70 8.35
N THR A 117 4.97 2.30 9.46
CA THR A 117 5.00 1.64 10.77
C THR A 117 3.61 1.24 11.28
N PRO A 118 2.58 2.11 11.28
CA PRO A 118 1.22 1.72 11.69
C PRO A 118 0.62 0.63 10.80
N ALA A 119 0.89 0.67 9.49
CA ALA A 119 0.40 -0.33 8.55
C ALA A 119 1.02 -1.71 8.83
N LEU A 120 2.33 -1.77 9.05
CA LEU A 120 3.02 -3.01 9.41
C LEU A 120 2.62 -3.53 10.80
N ALA A 121 2.43 -2.64 11.78
CA ALA A 121 1.93 -3.01 13.10
C ALA A 121 0.52 -3.60 13.01
N TYR A 122 -0.39 -2.95 12.27
CA TYR A 122 -1.74 -3.47 12.03
C TYR A 122 -1.71 -4.82 11.30
N ALA A 123 -0.87 -4.96 10.26
CA ALA A 123 -0.71 -6.23 9.55
C ALA A 123 -0.25 -7.36 10.48
N GLY A 124 0.66 -7.07 11.42
CA GLY A 124 1.09 -8.02 12.44
C GLY A 124 0.00 -8.36 13.46
N LEU A 125 -0.77 -7.36 13.91
CA LEU A 125 -1.89 -7.54 14.86
C LEU A 125 -3.10 -8.25 14.23
N ALA A 126 -3.29 -8.13 12.92
CA ALA A 126 -4.39 -8.73 12.18
C ALA A 126 -4.20 -10.23 11.89
N LEU A 127 -3.03 -10.81 12.21
CA LEU A 127 -2.78 -12.24 12.05
C LEU A 127 -3.64 -13.06 13.02
N THR A 128 -4.36 -14.07 12.51
CA THR A 128 -5.17 -14.96 13.36
C THR A 128 -4.34 -16.15 13.85
N ALA A 129 -4.92 -16.95 14.76
CA ALA A 129 -4.28 -18.15 15.29
C ALA A 129 -3.90 -19.16 14.20
N ASN A 130 -4.66 -19.20 13.09
CA ASN A 130 -4.38 -20.09 11.96
C ASN A 130 -3.14 -19.65 11.19
N GLU A 131 -2.98 -18.37 10.85
CA GLU A 131 -1.78 -17.86 10.19
C GLU A 131 -0.55 -18.06 11.08
N PHE A 132 -0.68 -17.88 12.40
CA PHE A 132 0.42 -18.15 13.34
C PHE A 132 0.79 -19.64 13.38
N ALA A 133 -0.19 -20.54 13.34
CA ALA A 133 0.06 -21.98 13.30
C ALA A 133 0.78 -22.40 12.00
N ILE A 134 0.39 -21.82 10.85
CA ILE A 134 1.05 -22.03 9.56
C ILE A 134 2.48 -21.49 9.60
N ALA A 135 2.67 -20.26 10.10
CA ALA A 135 3.97 -19.65 10.28
C ALA A 135 4.87 -20.48 11.20
N ARG A 136 4.34 -21.12 12.25
CA ARG A 136 5.14 -21.99 13.11
C ARG A 136 5.60 -23.27 12.41
N ARG A 137 4.76 -23.88 11.58
CA ARG A 137 5.12 -25.13 10.86
C ARG A 137 6.01 -24.89 9.64
N SER A 138 5.81 -23.77 8.94
CA SER A 138 6.48 -23.46 7.65
C SER A 138 7.35 -22.21 7.67
N GLY A 139 7.51 -21.54 8.82
CA GLY A 139 8.18 -20.25 8.93
C GLY A 139 9.63 -20.25 8.46
N TRP A 140 10.38 -21.32 8.72
CA TRP A 140 11.76 -21.43 8.22
C TRP A 140 11.85 -21.35 6.69
N LYS A 141 10.89 -21.94 5.98
CA LYS A 141 10.82 -21.86 4.50
C LYS A 141 10.46 -20.44 4.06
N ILE A 142 9.53 -19.79 4.77
CA ILE A 142 9.11 -18.41 4.48
C ILE A 142 10.28 -17.43 4.67
N VAL A 143 11.09 -17.60 5.72
CA VAL A 143 12.28 -16.76 5.97
C VAL A 143 13.29 -16.89 4.84
N ILE A 144 13.58 -18.11 4.38
CA ILE A 144 14.50 -18.32 3.24
C ILE A 144 13.96 -17.63 1.98
N VAL A 145 12.67 -17.80 1.67
CA VAL A 145 12.04 -17.14 0.51
C VAL A 145 12.11 -15.62 0.65
N ALA A 146 11.83 -15.05 1.83
CA ALA A 146 11.90 -13.61 2.07
C ALA A 146 13.33 -13.07 1.87
N VAL A 147 14.35 -13.77 2.36
CA VAL A 147 15.76 -13.41 2.15
C VAL A 147 16.11 -13.49 0.66
N CYS A 148 15.74 -14.56 -0.04
CA CYS A 148 15.96 -14.68 -1.47
C CYS A 148 15.26 -13.57 -2.29
N VAL A 149 14.03 -13.20 -1.93
CA VAL A 149 13.28 -12.12 -2.60
C VAL A 149 13.92 -10.75 -2.34
N MET A 150 14.32 -10.47 -1.09
CA MET A 150 15.00 -9.22 -0.73
C MET A 150 16.33 -9.09 -1.46
N LEU A 151 17.16 -10.15 -1.42
CA LEU A 151 18.43 -10.19 -2.14
C LEU A 151 18.23 -10.08 -3.65
N GLY A 152 17.26 -10.79 -4.22
CA GLY A 152 16.97 -10.75 -5.65
C GLY A 152 16.56 -9.37 -6.13
N THR A 153 15.68 -8.69 -5.38
CA THR A 153 15.22 -7.32 -5.72
C THR A 153 16.37 -6.31 -5.64
N TYR A 154 17.19 -6.41 -4.59
CA TYR A 154 18.35 -5.53 -4.41
C TYR A 154 19.41 -5.78 -5.48
N LEU A 155 19.83 -7.03 -5.68
CA LEU A 155 20.84 -7.39 -6.68
C LEU A 155 20.37 -7.07 -8.10
N GLY A 156 19.10 -7.34 -8.43
CA GLY A 156 18.52 -6.97 -9.72
C GLY A 156 18.61 -5.47 -9.97
N SER A 157 18.29 -4.65 -8.97
CA SER A 157 18.42 -3.18 -9.05
C SER A 157 19.86 -2.74 -9.25
N VAL A 158 20.82 -3.35 -8.52
CA VAL A 158 22.26 -3.05 -8.65
C VAL A 158 22.78 -3.43 -10.03
N VAL A 159 22.39 -4.58 -10.58
CA VAL A 159 22.81 -5.02 -11.92
C VAL A 159 22.33 -4.06 -13.01
N ILE A 160 21.06 -3.61 -12.94
CA ILE A 160 20.53 -2.62 -13.90
C ILE A 160 21.27 -1.29 -13.78
N ALA A 161 21.55 -0.85 -12.54
CA ALA A 161 22.29 0.39 -12.30
C ALA A 161 23.73 0.32 -12.84
N ASP A 162 24.45 -0.78 -12.59
CA ASP A 162 25.81 -1.00 -13.08
C ASP A 162 25.85 -1.11 -14.61
N LEU A 163 24.89 -1.81 -15.23
CA LEU A 163 24.77 -1.89 -16.69
C LEU A 163 24.51 -0.50 -17.31
N THR A 164 23.61 0.28 -16.72
CA THR A 164 23.29 1.64 -17.20
C THR A 164 24.50 2.57 -17.07
N LEU A 165 25.25 2.49 -15.95
CA LEU A 165 26.48 3.26 -15.75
C LEU A 165 27.56 2.91 -16.78
N ARG A 166 27.79 1.62 -17.05
CA ARG A 166 28.79 1.16 -18.03
C ARG A 166 28.44 1.51 -19.47
N LEU A 167 27.17 1.55 -19.82
CA LEU A 167 26.71 1.95 -21.16
C LEU A 167 26.79 3.47 -21.39
N GLY A 168 26.79 4.26 -20.31
CA GLY A 168 26.93 5.71 -20.35
C GLY A 168 28.38 6.22 -20.28
N GLN A 169 29.36 5.33 -20.07
CA GLN A 169 30.80 5.60 -20.15
C GLN A 169 31.34 5.20 -21.52
#